data_AF-A0A496XVS9-F1
#
_entry.id   AF-A0A496XVS9-F1
#
_cell.length_a   1.000
_cell.length_b   1.000
_cell.length_c   1.000
_cell.angle_alpha   90.00
_cell.angle_beta   90.00
_cell.angle_gamma   90.00
#
_symmetry.space_group_name_H-M   'P 1'
#
loop_
_entity.id
_entity.type
_entity.pdbx_description
1 polymer ?
#
loop_
_entity_poly.entity_id
_entity_poly.type
_entity_poly.pdbx_seq_one_letter_code
_entity_poly.pdbx_strand_id
1 'polypeptide(L)'
;MPFCPYCKKKITMSKAFCSNDCRDNYFHYISIQTPKPFIKRLYTVHNESEREIEIIKYSKLHNMKLNLLRKKISKAAVNMGYIENTTPQHNSFADNVAD
;
A
#
# COMPACT_ATOMS: atom_id res chain seq x y z
N MET A 1 3.19 -19.15 16.47
CA MET A 1 3.94 -17.89 16.69
C MET A 1 3.27 -16.79 15.87
N PRO A 2 2.93 -15.63 16.44
CA PRO A 2 2.21 -14.58 15.73
C PRO A 2 3.15 -13.74 14.88
N PHE A 3 2.58 -13.17 13.82
CA PHE A 3 3.26 -12.21 12.95
C PHE A 3 2.50 -10.88 13.00
N CYS A 4 3.22 -9.77 12.95
CA CYS A 4 2.64 -8.43 12.89
C CYS A 4 1.73 -8.31 11.66
N PRO A 5 0.45 -7.89 11.80
CA PRO A 5 -0.48 -7.80 10.68
C PRO A 5 0.01 -6.89 9.54
N TYR A 6 0.73 -5.81 9.89
CA TYR A 6 1.23 -4.80 8.96
C TYR A 6 2.56 -5.19 8.28
N CYS A 7 3.63 -5.39 9.05
CA CYS A 7 4.98 -5.61 8.52
C CYS A 7 5.38 -7.10 8.41
N LYS A 8 4.52 -8.02 8.85
CA LYS A 8 4.77 -9.47 8.87
C LYS A 8 6.02 -9.92 9.64
N LYS A 9 6.63 -9.04 10.45
CA LYS A 9 7.70 -9.44 11.39
C LYS A 9 7.14 -10.37 12.47
N LYS A 10 7.94 -11.34 12.89
CA LYS A 10 7.61 -12.22 14.04
C LYS A 10 7.47 -11.36 15.30
N ILE A 11 6.47 -11.66 16.13
CA ILE A 11 6.22 -10.98 17.40
C ILE A 11 6.03 -12.00 18.52
N THR A 12 6.09 -11.56 19.77
CA THR A 12 5.77 -12.40 20.93
C THR A 12 4.26 -12.63 21.02
N MET A 13 3.81 -13.74 21.60
CA MET A 13 2.37 -14.05 21.74
C MET A 13 1.58 -12.97 22.49
N SER A 14 2.24 -12.23 23.38
CA SER A 14 1.67 -11.11 24.14
C SER A 14 1.48 -9.82 23.34
N LYS A 15 2.08 -9.69 22.15
CA LYS A 15 2.04 -8.48 21.32
C LYS A 15 1.14 -8.68 20.11
N ALA A 16 0.33 -7.67 19.80
CA ALA A 16 -0.49 -7.62 18.58
C ALA A 16 0.24 -6.97 17.39
N PHE A 17 1.12 -5.99 17.65
CA PHE A 17 1.87 -5.25 16.64
C PHE A 17 3.35 -5.13 17.01
N CYS A 18 4.18 -4.89 15.98
CA CYS A 18 5.62 -4.71 16.13
C CYS A 18 6.02 -3.42 16.85
N SER A 19 5.27 -2.34 16.59
CA SER A 19 5.47 -0.96 17.07
C SER A 19 4.16 -0.19 17.00
N ASN A 20 4.10 0.99 17.61
CA ASN A 20 2.95 1.90 17.49
C ASN A 20 2.74 2.34 16.04
N ASP A 21 3.81 2.62 15.28
CA ASP A 21 3.69 2.94 13.85
C ASP A 21 3.11 1.79 13.03
N CYS A 22 3.47 0.54 13.36
CA CYS A 22 2.90 -0.67 12.75
C CYS A 22 1.37 -0.73 12.97
N ARG A 23 0.92 -0.38 14.18
CA ARG A 23 -0.49 -0.34 14.57
C ARG A 23 -1.23 0.77 13.82
N ASP A 24 -0.72 1.99 13.89
CA ASP A 24 -1.42 3.17 13.36
C ASP A 24 -1.48 3.10 11.82
N ASN A 25 -0.41 2.66 11.15
CA ASN A 25 -0.41 2.43 9.71
C ASN A 25 -1.37 1.30 9.30
N TYR A 26 -1.54 0.26 10.13
CA TYR A 26 -2.50 -0.81 9.86
C TYR A 26 -3.93 -0.28 9.88
N PHE A 27 -4.30 0.45 10.94
CA PHE A 27 -5.65 1.02 11.05
C PHE A 27 -5.92 2.07 9.98
N HIS A 28 -4.95 2.94 9.68
CA HIS A 28 -5.08 3.88 8.57
C HIS A 28 -5.23 3.14 7.23
N TYR A 29 -4.48 2.07 6.99
CA TYR A 29 -4.61 1.30 5.75
C TYR A 29 -5.98 0.63 5.62
N ILE A 30 -6.54 0.13 6.72
CA ILE A 30 -7.89 -0.45 6.75
C ILE A 30 -8.95 0.62 6.51
N SER A 31 -8.84 1.78 7.15
CA SER A 31 -9.83 2.85 7.06
C SER A 31 -9.90 3.51 5.68
N ILE A 32 -8.84 3.45 4.88
CA ILE A 32 -8.86 3.94 3.50
C ILE A 32 -9.91 3.17 2.69
N GLN A 33 -10.91 3.90 2.23
CA GLN A 33 -11.91 3.44 1.26
C GLN A 33 -11.58 4.05 -0.09
N THR A 34 -11.47 3.20 -1.11
CA THR A 34 -11.24 3.63 -2.49
C THR A 34 -12.45 3.22 -3.33
N PRO A 35 -13.28 4.18 -3.79
CA PRO A 35 -14.44 3.86 -4.59
C PRO A 35 -14.04 3.17 -5.90
N LYS A 36 -14.76 2.11 -6.30
CA LYS A 36 -14.49 1.43 -7.57
C LYS A 36 -14.56 2.37 -8.79
N PRO A 37 -15.50 3.32 -8.88
CA PRO A 37 -15.54 4.28 -10.00
C PRO A 37 -14.30 5.15 -10.10
N PHE A 38 -13.69 5.51 -8.97
CA PHE A 38 -12.45 6.28 -8.93
C PHE A 38 -11.29 5.50 -9.56
N ILE A 39 -11.14 4.23 -9.20
CA ILE A 39 -10.10 3.36 -9.77
C ILE A 39 -10.34 3.15 -11.27
N LYS A 40 -11.57 2.87 -11.68
CA LYS A 40 -11.90 2.76 -13.11
C LYS A 40 -11.48 4.03 -13.87
N ARG A 41 -11.85 5.22 -13.38
CA ARG A 41 -11.48 6.49 -14.00
C ARG A 41 -9.96 6.68 -14.11
N LEU A 42 -9.22 6.35 -13.04
CA LEU A 42 -7.76 6.40 -13.04
C LEU A 42 -7.16 5.59 -14.19
N TYR A 43 -7.60 4.35 -14.39
CA TYR A 43 -6.98 3.44 -15.36
C TYR A 43 -7.57 3.50 -16.78
N THR A 44 -8.73 4.13 -16.98
CA THR A 44 -9.34 4.25 -18.32
C THR A 44 -9.17 5.62 -18.97
N VAL A 45 -9.06 6.68 -18.17
CA VAL A 45 -9.02 8.07 -18.68
C VAL A 45 -7.61 8.65 -18.66
N HIS A 46 -6.83 8.33 -17.62
CA HIS A 46 -5.57 9.01 -17.34
C HIS A 46 -4.35 8.18 -17.72
N ASN A 47 -3.31 8.87 -18.18
CA ASN A 47 -1.98 8.30 -18.38
C ASN A 47 -1.27 8.07 -17.03
N GLU A 48 -0.11 7.39 -17.02
CA GLU A 48 0.63 7.09 -15.79
C GLU A 48 1.02 8.31 -14.95
N SER A 49 1.53 9.36 -15.59
CA SER A 49 1.89 10.61 -14.91
C SER A 49 0.68 11.32 -14.30
N GLU A 50 -0.41 11.39 -15.06
CA GLU A 50 -1.67 12.00 -14.61
C GLU A 50 -2.32 11.22 -13.46
N ARG A 51 -2.27 9.88 -13.51
CA ARG A 51 -2.74 9.01 -12.42
C ARG A 51 -2.05 9.37 -11.11
N GLU A 52 -0.73 9.56 -11.12
CA GLU A 52 0.00 9.90 -9.90
C GLU A 52 -0.39 11.28 -9.35
N ILE A 53 -0.58 12.27 -10.23
CA ILE A 53 -1.06 13.60 -9.83
C ILE A 53 -2.45 13.51 -9.19
N GLU A 54 -3.35 12.71 -9.77
CA GLU A 54 -4.71 12.54 -9.26
C GLU A 54 -4.72 11.79 -7.92
N ILE A 55 -3.84 10.79 -7.74
CA ILE A 55 -3.66 10.09 -6.47
C ILE A 55 -3.13 11.06 -5.39
N ILE A 56 -2.17 11.92 -5.71
CA ILE A 56 -1.65 12.93 -4.79
C ILE A 56 -2.75 13.93 -4.39
N LYS A 57 -3.55 14.40 -5.36
CA LYS A 57 -4.70 15.29 -5.09
C LYS A 57 -5.71 14.60 -4.17
N TYR A 58 -6.11 13.37 -4.48
CA TYR A 58 -7.03 12.59 -3.65
C TYR A 58 -6.51 12.39 -2.23
N SER A 59 -5.21 12.09 -2.09
CA SER A 59 -4.55 11.94 -0.80
C SER A 59 -4.63 13.21 0.05
N LYS A 60 -4.43 14.38 -0.56
CA LYS A 60 -4.50 15.69 0.12
C LYS A 60 -5.94 16.03 0.50
N LEU A 61 -6.90 15.81 -0.39
CA LEU A 61 -8.31 16.11 -0.14
C LEU A 61 -8.88 15.30 1.05
N HIS A 62 -8.42 14.06 1.22
CA HIS A 62 -8.90 13.17 2.28
C HIS A 62 -7.91 13.02 3.45
N ASN A 63 -6.84 13.82 3.50
CA ASN A 63 -5.77 13.74 4.53
C ASN A 63 -5.23 12.32 4.74
N MET A 64 -5.12 11.54 3.66
CA MET A 64 -4.62 10.17 3.70
C MET A 64 -3.10 10.14 3.49
N LYS A 65 -2.43 9.13 4.06
CA LYS A 65 -1.00 8.88 3.77
C LYS A 65 -0.84 8.34 2.35
N LEU A 66 -0.11 9.07 1.50
CA LEU A 66 0.11 8.73 0.09
C LEU A 66 0.61 7.29 -0.12
N ASN A 67 1.59 6.87 0.70
CA ASN A 67 2.16 5.51 0.63
C ASN A 67 1.12 4.41 0.87
N LEU A 68 0.14 4.64 1.75
CA LEU A 68 -0.92 3.67 2.06
C LEU A 68 -1.99 3.67 0.97
N LEU A 69 -2.33 4.86 0.46
CA LEU A 69 -3.30 5.04 -0.62
C LEU A 69 -2.82 4.35 -1.91
N ARG A 70 -1.56 4.57 -2.33
CA ARG A 70 -0.96 3.90 -3.50
C ARG A 70 -1.09 2.38 -3.38
N LYS A 71 -0.69 1.79 -2.25
CA LYS A 71 -0.83 0.35 -2.00
C LYS A 71 -2.27 -0.14 -2.12
N LYS A 72 -3.25 0.65 -1.65
CA LYS A 72 -4.68 0.30 -1.71
C LYS A 72 -5.18 0.34 -3.16
N ILE A 73 -4.83 1.38 -3.91
CA ILE A 73 -5.20 1.56 -5.32
C ILE A 73 -4.58 0.45 -6.16
N SER A 74 -3.29 0.15 -6.03
CA SER A 74 -2.63 -0.93 -6.77
C SER A 74 -3.31 -2.27 -6.52
N LYS A 75 -3.59 -2.61 -5.25
CA LYS A 75 -4.30 -3.86 -4.91
C LYS A 75 -5.69 -3.91 -5.53
N ALA A 76 -6.43 -2.81 -5.50
CA ALA A 76 -7.77 -2.76 -6.05
C ALA A 76 -7.79 -2.76 -7.60
N ALA A 77 -6.78 -2.17 -8.24
CA ALA A 77 -6.59 -2.19 -9.68
C ALA A 77 -6.24 -3.59 -10.19
N VAL A 78 -5.37 -4.32 -9.48
CA VAL A 78 -5.10 -5.76 -9.72
C VAL A 78 -6.40 -6.57 -9.63
N ASN A 79 -7.18 -6.38 -8.56
CA ASN A 79 -8.46 -7.10 -8.39
C ASN A 79 -9.48 -6.80 -9.50
N MET A 80 -9.36 -5.66 -10.17
CA MET A 80 -10.22 -5.26 -11.30
C MET A 80 -9.63 -5.64 -12.67
N GLY A 81 -8.41 -6.19 -12.71
CA GLY A 81 -7.73 -6.59 -13.95
C GLY A 81 -7.06 -5.45 -14.71
N TYR A 82 -6.83 -4.28 -14.09
CA TYR A 82 -6.13 -3.16 -14.74
C TYR A 82 -4.61 -3.27 -14.69
N ILE A 83 -4.07 -4.09 -13.79
CA ILE A 83 -2.63 -4.33 -13.65
C ILE A 83 -2.43 -5.83 -13.45
N GLU A 84 -1.45 -6.40 -14.13
CA GLU A 84 -1.00 -7.76 -13.86
C GLU A 84 -0.37 -7.86 -12.46
N ASN A 85 -0.42 -9.03 -11.83
CA ASN A 85 0.21 -9.28 -10.53
C ASN A 85 1.75 -9.23 -10.64
N THR A 86 2.34 -8.06 -10.85
CA THR A 86 3.74 -7.84 -10.56
C THR A 86 3.89 -7.75 -9.06
N THR A 87 4.06 -8.90 -8.41
CA THR A 87 4.55 -8.98 -7.03
C THR A 87 5.74 -8.04 -6.92
N PRO A 88 5.74 -7.05 -6.00
CA PRO A 88 6.95 -6.29 -5.74
C PRO A 88 7.98 -7.29 -5.24
N GLN A 89 8.99 -7.57 -6.07
CA GLN A 89 10.17 -8.30 -5.64
C GLN A 89 10.70 -7.57 -4.42
N HIS A 90 10.77 -8.29 -3.32
CA HIS A 90 11.55 -7.92 -2.17
C HIS A 90 12.99 -7.75 -2.67
N ASN A 91 13.40 -6.53 -3.00
CA ASN A 91 14.81 -6.20 -3.22
C ASN A 91 15.54 -6.43 -1.90
N SER A 92 16.01 -7.65 -1.69
CA SER A 92 17.19 -7.93 -0.88
C SER A 92 18.39 -7.39 -1.65
N PHE A 93 18.60 -6.08 -1.54
CA PHE A 93 19.83 -5.40 -1.98
C PHE A 93 20.58 -4.93 -0.73
N ALA A 94 20.94 -5.89 0.10
CA ALA A 94 21.88 -5.73 1.21
C ALA A 94 22.39 -7.15 1.47
N ASP A 95 23.58 -7.44 0.94
CA ASP A 95 24.54 -8.49 1.30
C ASP A 95 25.38 -8.76 0.05
N ASN A 96 26.37 -7.90 -0.20
CA ASN A 96 27.58 -8.17 -0.99
C ASN A 96 28.46 -6.90 -1.06
N VAL A 97 28.97 -6.45 0.09
CA VAL A 97 30.26 -5.73 0.18
C VAL A 97 30.85 -6.04 1.55
N ALA A 98 31.51 -7.18 1.66
CA ALA A 98 32.55 -7.47 2.66
C ALA A 98 33.30 -8.70 2.17
N ASP A 99 34.34 -8.46 1.36
CA ASP A 99 35.68 -9.06 1.47
C ASP A 99 36.60 -8.38 0.43
#